data_AF-A0A356PEX4-F1
#
_entry.id   AF-A0A356PEX4-F1
#
_cell.length_a   1.000
_cell.length_b   1.000
_cell.length_c   1.000
_cell.angle_alpha   90.00
_cell.angle_beta   90.00
_cell.angle_gamma   90.00
#
_symmetry.space_group_name_H-M   'P 1'
#
loop_
_entity.id
_entity.type
_entity.pdbx_description
1 polymer ?
#
loop_
_entity_poly.entity_id
_entity_poly.type
_entity_poly.pdbx_seq_one_letter_code
_entity_poly.pdbx_strand_id
1 'polypeptide(L)'
;MTPEQKFWQLLKPHIPGHVNRIENSASVGIPDVNYCYNDRETWLELKANVNWLCQVRDVLDHPNKIRDSQLIWHNQRFFHGGSRILVATRDGDSIKIISALGAYRYFVEGVFPKPWDWSSIEGILKEGV
;
A
#
# COMPACT_ATOMS: atom_id res chain seq x y z
N MET A 1 -13.54 -15.14 4.34
CA MET A 1 -12.38 -14.23 4.38
C MET A 1 -12.18 -13.63 3.00
N THR A 2 -12.23 -12.31 2.88
CA THR A 2 -12.10 -11.60 1.60
C THR A 2 -10.68 -11.77 1.03
N PRO A 3 -10.47 -11.56 -0.29
CA PRO A 3 -9.13 -11.60 -0.89
C PRO A 3 -8.13 -10.67 -0.20
N GLU A 4 -8.58 -9.48 0.20
CA GLU A 4 -7.76 -8.49 0.92
C GLU A 4 -7.41 -8.96 2.34
N GLN A 5 -8.35 -9.58 3.06
CA GLN A 5 -8.05 -10.21 4.35
C GLN A 5 -7.03 -11.35 4.22
N LYS A 6 -7.14 -12.17 3.16
CA LYS A 6 -6.13 -13.22 2.89
C LYS A 6 -4.77 -12.61 2.56
N PHE A 7 -4.74 -11.53 1.78
CA PHE A 7 -3.51 -10.84 1.45
C PHE A 7 -2.87 -10.19 2.69
N TRP A 8 -3.68 -9.62 3.58
CA TRP A 8 -3.22 -9.13 4.87
C TRP A 8 -2.55 -10.23 5.71
N GLN A 9 -3.19 -11.40 5.86
CA GLN A 9 -2.60 -12.50 6.62
C GLN A 9 -1.26 -12.96 6.03
N LEU A 10 -1.12 -12.88 4.71
CA LEU A 10 0.12 -13.19 4.01
C LEU A 10 1.21 -12.13 4.27
N LEU A 11 0.87 -10.85 4.19
CA LEU A 11 1.85 -9.75 4.25
C LEU A 11 2.23 -9.37 5.69
N LYS A 12 1.29 -9.45 6.64
CA LYS A 12 1.45 -9.01 8.04
C LYS A 12 2.74 -9.49 8.71
N PRO A 13 3.17 -10.77 8.59
CA PRO A 13 4.38 -11.25 9.27
C PRO A 13 5.68 -10.56 8.79
N HIS A 14 5.64 -9.92 7.63
CA HIS A 14 6.78 -9.27 6.97
C HIS A 14 6.80 -7.75 7.16
N ILE A 15 5.78 -7.16 7.79
CA ILE A 15 5.74 -5.72 8.06
C ILE A 15 6.56 -5.46 9.33
N PRO A 16 7.57 -4.57 9.27
CA PRO A 16 8.44 -4.34 10.41
C PRO A 16 7.79 -3.44 11.47
N GLY A 17 8.30 -3.55 12.70
CA GLY A 17 8.00 -2.61 13.78
C GLY A 17 6.62 -2.75 14.42
N HIS A 18 6.09 -1.64 14.93
CA HIS A 18 4.79 -1.59 15.59
C HIS A 18 3.69 -1.36 14.55
N VAL A 19 2.81 -2.34 14.36
CA VAL A 19 1.82 -2.38 13.27
C VAL A 19 0.40 -2.28 13.81
N ASN A 20 -0.37 -1.32 13.29
CA ASN A 20 -1.78 -1.11 13.59
C ASN A 20 -2.61 -1.23 12.32
N ARG A 21 -3.58 -2.14 12.32
CA ARG A 21 -4.61 -2.22 11.27
C ARG A 21 -5.75 -1.27 11.62
N ILE A 22 -6.20 -0.49 10.65
CA ILE A 22 -7.25 0.49 10.83
C ILE A 22 -8.59 -0.17 10.52
N GLU A 23 -9.40 -0.40 11.55
CA GLU A 23 -10.72 -1.06 11.43
C GLU A 23 -11.89 -0.07 11.47
N ASN A 24 -11.64 1.19 11.84
CA ASN A 24 -12.69 2.19 12.01
C ASN A 24 -12.73 3.18 10.84
N SER A 25 -13.91 3.75 10.60
CA SER A 25 -14.13 4.78 9.57
C SER A 25 -13.83 6.19 10.09
N ALA A 26 -12.88 6.33 11.03
CA ALA A 26 -12.58 7.62 11.68
C ALA A 26 -12.16 8.70 10.68
N SER A 27 -11.59 8.30 9.54
CA SER A 27 -11.32 9.17 8.41
C SER A 27 -11.61 8.44 7.10
N VAL A 28 -12.26 9.13 6.15
CA VAL A 28 -12.59 8.56 4.85
C VAL A 28 -11.32 8.46 4.01
N GLY A 29 -11.03 7.27 3.49
CA GLY A 29 -9.87 7.04 2.61
C GLY A 29 -8.53 6.89 3.34
N ILE A 30 -8.53 6.80 4.68
CA ILE A 30 -7.34 6.44 5.44
C ILE A 30 -6.81 5.06 5.01
N PRO A 31 -5.49 4.87 4.86
CA PRO A 31 -4.93 3.58 4.51
C PRO A 31 -5.22 2.49 5.54
N ASP A 32 -5.26 1.24 5.09
CA ASP A 32 -5.67 0.08 5.90
C ASP A 32 -4.73 -0.21 7.08
N VAL A 33 -3.46 0.19 6.98
CA VAL A 33 -2.43 -0.11 7.97
C VAL A 33 -1.56 1.11 8.22
N ASN A 34 -1.23 1.35 9.49
CA ASN A 34 -0.17 2.24 9.92
C ASN A 34 0.90 1.42 10.63
N TYR A 35 2.16 1.65 10.35
CA TYR A 35 3.24 1.07 11.14
C TYR A 35 4.38 2.05 11.36
N CYS A 36 5.12 1.83 12.45
CA CYS A 36 6.31 2.60 12.78
C CYS A 36 7.50 1.67 12.98
N TYR A 37 8.59 1.96 12.28
CA TYR A 37 9.85 1.23 12.36
C TYR A 37 11.01 2.23 12.26
N ASN A 38 11.99 2.13 13.18
CA ASN A 38 13.14 3.03 13.25
C ASN A 38 12.77 4.52 13.19
N ASP A 39 11.85 4.96 14.04
CA ASP A 39 11.35 6.35 14.13
C ASP A 39 10.67 6.88 12.84
N ARG A 40 10.30 5.97 11.94
CA ARG A 40 9.64 6.31 10.68
C ARG A 40 8.28 5.67 10.61
N GLU A 41 7.27 6.52 10.47
CA GLU A 41 5.89 6.12 10.23
C GLU A 41 5.71 5.76 8.75
N THR A 42 4.94 4.72 8.45
CA THR A 42 4.50 4.39 7.09
C THR A 42 3.03 4.02 7.11
N TRP A 43 2.30 4.57 6.15
CA TRP A 43 0.93 4.17 5.86
C TRP A 43 0.93 3.18 4.71
N LEU A 44 0.16 2.10 4.84
CA LEU A 44 0.09 1.02 3.87
C LEU A 44 -1.37 0.73 3.53
N GLU A 45 -1.68 0.92 2.25
CA GLU A 45 -2.94 0.59 1.61
C GLU A 45 -2.84 -0.82 0.99
N LEU A 46 -3.83 -1.67 1.22
CA LEU A 46 -3.89 -3.04 0.73
C LEU A 46 -4.88 -3.14 -0.42
N LYS A 47 -4.45 -3.78 -1.51
CA LYS A 47 -5.33 -4.07 -2.66
C LYS A 47 -5.15 -5.50 -3.15
N ALA A 48 -6.19 -6.33 -3.04
CA ALA A 48 -6.15 -7.68 -3.61
C ALA A 48 -6.88 -7.75 -4.96
N ASN A 49 -6.40 -8.63 -5.84
CA ASN A 49 -6.95 -8.88 -7.18
C ASN A 49 -7.01 -7.61 -8.05
N VAL A 50 -5.87 -6.93 -8.19
CA VAL A 50 -5.74 -5.72 -9.02
C VAL A 50 -4.74 -5.95 -10.14
N ASN A 51 -5.23 -6.26 -11.33
CA ASN A 51 -4.42 -6.57 -12.53
C ASN A 51 -3.87 -5.31 -13.24
N TRP A 52 -4.22 -4.10 -12.78
CA TRP A 52 -4.10 -2.87 -13.60
C TRP A 52 -3.23 -1.77 -13.01
N LEU A 53 -2.48 -2.00 -11.92
CA LEU A 53 -1.66 -0.94 -11.30
C LEU A 53 -0.41 -0.55 -12.15
N CYS A 54 -0.49 -0.70 -13.47
CA CYS A 54 0.59 -0.44 -14.41
C CYS A 54 0.60 1.01 -14.92
N GLN A 55 -0.51 1.76 -14.89
CA GLN A 55 -0.52 3.20 -15.22
C GLN A 55 -1.63 3.95 -14.46
N VAL A 56 -1.33 5.15 -13.94
CA VAL A 56 -2.27 6.03 -13.21
C VAL A 56 -3.54 6.37 -14.03
N ARG A 57 -3.49 6.25 -15.36
CA ARG A 57 -4.64 6.51 -16.25
C ARG A 57 -5.60 5.34 -16.44
N ASP A 58 -5.18 4.10 -16.19
CA ASP A 58 -6.05 2.91 -16.33
C ASP A 58 -6.94 2.69 -15.10
N VAL A 59 -6.92 3.65 -14.17
CA VAL A 59 -7.45 3.57 -12.80
C VAL A 59 -8.97 3.77 -12.76
N LEU A 60 -9.62 4.36 -13.76
CA LEU A 60 -10.98 4.91 -13.55
C LEU A 60 -12.12 3.88 -13.56
N ASP A 61 -11.98 2.71 -14.22
CA ASP A 61 -13.11 1.78 -14.44
C ASP A 61 -13.00 0.42 -13.72
N HIS A 62 -11.98 0.21 -12.87
CA HIS A 62 -11.83 -1.06 -12.14
C HIS A 62 -12.44 -1.01 -10.72
N PRO A 63 -13.21 -2.02 -10.26
CA PRO A 63 -13.85 -2.00 -8.94
C PRO A 63 -12.87 -1.98 -7.76
N ASN A 64 -11.64 -2.47 -7.95
CA ASN A 64 -10.58 -2.48 -6.93
C ASN A 64 -9.51 -1.39 -7.11
N LYS A 65 -9.84 -0.31 -7.83
CA LYS A 65 -8.97 0.88 -7.97
C LYS A 65 -8.69 1.54 -6.62
N ILE A 66 -7.63 2.35 -6.55
CA ILE A 66 -7.51 3.35 -5.49
C ILE A 66 -8.72 4.28 -5.62
N ARG A 67 -9.51 4.39 -4.56
CA ARG A 67 -10.74 5.21 -4.58
C ARG A 67 -10.37 6.69 -4.53
N ASP A 68 -11.24 7.55 -5.04
CA ASP A 68 -11.00 9.01 -5.04
C ASP A 68 -10.76 9.55 -3.63
N SER A 69 -11.46 9.02 -2.63
CA SER A 69 -11.23 9.37 -1.23
C SER A 69 -9.84 9.00 -0.73
N GLN A 70 -9.30 7.86 -1.16
CA GLN A 70 -7.93 7.42 -0.83
C GLN A 70 -6.91 8.31 -1.54
N LEU A 71 -7.13 8.65 -2.82
CA LEU A 71 -6.31 9.62 -3.54
C LEU A 71 -6.28 10.98 -2.83
N ILE A 72 -7.44 11.47 -2.39
CA ILE A 72 -7.55 12.72 -1.63
C ILE A 72 -6.76 12.63 -0.33
N TRP A 73 -6.94 11.56 0.44
CA TRP A 73 -6.22 11.35 1.70
C TRP A 73 -4.70 11.32 1.48
N HIS A 74 -4.23 10.56 0.48
CA HIS A 74 -2.80 10.44 0.18
C HIS A 74 -2.18 11.80 -0.15
N ASN A 75 -2.86 12.59 -0.99
CA ASN A 75 -2.40 13.93 -1.35
C ASN A 75 -2.41 14.88 -0.14
N GLN A 76 -3.49 14.89 0.64
CA GLN A 76 -3.58 15.72 1.83
C GLN A 76 -2.47 15.39 2.82
N ARG A 77 -2.22 14.12 3.10
CA ARG A 77 -1.13 13.68 3.98
C ARG A 77 0.22 14.16 3.45
N PHE A 78 0.50 14.00 2.16
CA PHE A 78 1.73 14.48 1.54
C PHE A 78 1.89 16.01 1.63
N PHE A 79 0.85 16.79 1.30
CA PHE A 79 0.92 18.25 1.34
C PHE A 79 1.16 18.82 2.74
N HIS A 80 0.84 18.05 3.79
CA HIS A 80 1.12 18.41 5.18
C HIS A 80 2.44 17.84 5.70
N GLY A 81 3.35 17.42 4.81
CA GLY A 81 4.65 16.84 5.18
C GLY A 81 4.53 15.47 5.85
N GLY A 82 3.40 14.79 5.61
CA GLY A 82 3.13 13.49 6.19
C GLY A 82 4.12 12.42 5.71
N SER A 83 4.19 11.37 6.52
CA SER A 83 5.05 10.22 6.33
C SER A 83 4.79 9.41 5.05
N ARG A 84 5.66 8.42 4.78
CA ARG A 84 5.61 7.56 3.59
C ARG A 84 4.27 6.85 3.45
N ILE A 85 3.77 6.74 2.22
CA ILE A 85 2.56 6.00 1.87
C ILE A 85 2.90 4.96 0.81
N LEU A 86 2.56 3.71 1.11
CA LEU A 86 2.70 2.57 0.23
C LEU A 86 1.33 2.01 -0.15
N VAL A 87 1.25 1.47 -1.37
CA VAL A 87 0.18 0.57 -1.79
C VAL A 87 0.82 -0.79 -2.04
N ALA A 88 0.43 -1.79 -1.26
CA ALA A 88 0.75 -3.17 -1.56
C ALA A 88 -0.42 -3.80 -2.30
N THR A 89 -0.13 -4.45 -3.41
CA THR A 89 -1.14 -5.20 -4.14
C THR A 89 -0.72 -6.63 -4.39
N ARG A 90 -1.72 -7.51 -4.46
CA ARG A 90 -1.56 -8.87 -4.95
C ARG A 90 -2.39 -9.05 -6.21
N ASP A 91 -1.71 -9.43 -7.29
CA ASP A 91 -2.30 -9.77 -8.56
C ASP A 91 -1.92 -11.19 -8.96
N GLY A 92 -2.89 -12.11 -8.86
CA GLY A 92 -2.65 -13.54 -9.02
C GLY A 92 -1.50 -14.04 -8.13
N ASP A 93 -0.37 -14.33 -8.79
CA ASP A 93 0.85 -14.85 -8.19
C ASP A 93 1.95 -13.80 -7.97
N SER A 94 1.69 -12.53 -8.23
CA SER A 94 2.65 -11.45 -7.97
C SER A 94 2.22 -10.53 -6.83
N ILE A 95 3.19 -10.08 -6.04
CA ILE A 95 3.05 -8.95 -5.12
C ILE A 95 3.70 -7.73 -5.78
N LYS A 96 3.06 -6.57 -5.69
CA LYS A 96 3.63 -5.32 -6.19
C LYS A 96 3.54 -4.25 -5.10
N ILE A 97 4.64 -3.55 -4.88
CA ILE A 97 4.75 -2.45 -3.91
C ILE A 97 4.89 -1.15 -4.69
N ILE A 98 4.10 -0.15 -4.30
CA ILE A 98 4.01 1.12 -5.00
C ILE A 98 4.10 2.24 -3.97
N SER A 99 5.00 3.19 -4.17
CA SER A 99 5.06 4.42 -3.39
C SER A 99 4.07 5.45 -3.94
N ALA A 100 3.25 6.03 -3.06
CA ALA A 100 2.44 7.19 -3.37
C ALA A 100 3.26 8.46 -3.06
N LEU A 101 3.67 9.15 -4.10
CA LEU A 101 4.35 10.44 -4.04
C LEU A 101 3.27 11.49 -4.35
N GLY A 102 3.19 12.60 -3.61
CA GLY A 102 2.06 13.52 -3.76
C GLY A 102 1.83 14.07 -5.17
N ALA A 103 0.74 14.85 -5.31
CA ALA A 103 0.21 15.27 -6.60
C ALA A 103 -0.19 14.08 -7.50
N TYR A 104 -0.84 13.07 -6.90
CA TYR A 104 -1.36 11.88 -7.58
C TYR A 104 -0.30 11.05 -8.32
N ARG A 105 0.97 11.10 -7.87
CA ARG A 105 2.06 10.36 -8.48
C ARG A 105 2.28 9.02 -7.77
N TYR A 106 2.47 7.97 -8.55
CA TYR A 106 2.71 6.64 -8.02
C TYR A 106 3.92 6.04 -8.72
N PHE A 107 4.82 5.45 -7.94
CA PHE A 107 6.02 4.81 -8.46
C PHE A 107 6.05 3.34 -8.03
N VAL A 108 6.36 2.45 -8.96
CA VAL A 108 6.47 1.02 -8.67
C VAL A 108 7.83 0.75 -8.05
N GLU A 109 7.85 0.45 -6.76
CA GLU A 109 9.07 0.08 -6.03
C GLU A 109 9.54 -1.33 -6.43
N GLY A 110 8.60 -2.23 -6.72
CA GLY A 110 8.94 -3.56 -7.19
C GLY A 110 7.73 -4.42 -7.55
N VAL A 111 7.97 -5.43 -8.38
CA VAL A 111 7.03 -6.49 -8.74
C VAL A 111 7.70 -7.83 -8.47
N PHE A 112 7.07 -8.64 -7.65
CA PHE A 112 7.62 -9.86 -7.08
C PHE A 112 6.70 -11.04 -7.45
N PRO A 113 7.01 -11.80 -8.50
CA PRO A 113 6.28 -13.03 -8.83
C PRO A 113 6.56 -14.13 -7.80
N LYS A 114 5.75 -15.18 -7.78
CA LYS A 114 6.05 -16.39 -7.00
C LYS A 114 7.27 -17.14 -7.57
N PRO A 115 8.11 -17.77 -6.72
CA PRO A 115 8.11 -17.64 -5.26
C PRO A 115 8.52 -16.22 -4.85
N TRP A 116 7.75 -15.62 -3.94
CA TRP A 116 7.94 -14.22 -3.58
C TRP A 116 9.29 -14.00 -2.90
N ASP A 117 10.07 -13.06 -3.42
CA ASP A 117 11.29 -12.59 -2.77
C ASP A 117 10.94 -11.72 -1.57
N TRP A 118 10.69 -12.37 -0.44
CA TRP A 118 10.37 -11.72 0.81
C TRP A 118 11.49 -10.81 1.31
N SER A 119 12.76 -11.12 1.02
CA SER A 119 13.88 -10.27 1.44
C SER A 119 13.81 -8.91 0.79
N SER A 120 13.54 -8.87 -0.53
CA SER A 120 13.38 -7.61 -1.26
C SER A 120 12.11 -6.85 -0.86
N ILE A 121 10.99 -7.55 -0.67
CA ILE A 121 9.74 -6.94 -0.20
C ILE A 121 9.94 -6.30 1.18
N GLU A 122 10.54 -7.05 2.13
CA GLU A 122 10.85 -6.54 3.46
C GLU A 122 11.85 -5.38 3.43
N GLY A 123 12.82 -5.40 2.52
CA GLY A 123 13.73 -4.29 2.27
C GLY A 123 12.95 -3.01 1.98
N ILE A 124 12.04 -3.06 1.01
CA ILE A 124 11.16 -1.92 0.67
C ILE A 124 10.31 -1.52 1.88
N LEU A 125 9.71 -2.44 2.62
CA LEU A 125 8.89 -2.12 3.79
C LEU A 125 9.70 -1.51 4.96
N LYS A 126 11.00 -1.77 5.04
CA LYS A 126 11.90 -1.22 6.07
C LYS A 126 12.48 0.13 5.68
N GLU A 127 12.55 0.45 4.39
CA GLU A 127 13.06 1.73 3.92
C GLU A 127 12.13 2.88 4.32
N GLY A 128 12.73 3.99 4.70
CA GLY A 128 12.04 5.28 4.74
C GLY A 128 12.86 6.29 3.99
N VAL A 129 12.18 7.21 3.31
CA VAL A 129 12.83 8.35 2.66
C VAL A 129 13.35 9.29 3.74
#